data_AF-A0A6P0DR88-F1
#
_entry.id   AF-A0A6P0DR88-F1
#
_cell.length_a   1.000
_cell.length_b   1.000
_cell.length_c   1.000
_cell.angle_alpha   90.00
_cell.angle_beta   90.00
_cell.angle_gamma   90.00
#
_symmetry.space_group_name_H-M   'P 1'
#
loop_
_entity.id
_entity.type
_entity.pdbx_description
1 polymer ?
#
loop_
_entity_poly.entity_id
_entity_poly.type
_entity_poly.pdbx_seq_one_letter_code
_entity_poly.pdbx_strand_id
1 'polypeptide(L)'
;MSKIYIPAWHYKAPGLVQRVWGWSPIEEMVLLTLDATPGTIDDLASALHIPRQVAASTVARLMQFGLIEVRMSPRPMLSTNLVGREFIRGSRALPERSADREIGISVVYEKVGDSVFRNRDVDTIPMTRLPKSGKIVAFPVGEPLETDYSMMQRVTQFMSGMLRPGEWLRGIQANSSYLERKFLVL
;
A
#
# COMPACT_ATOMS: atom_id res chain seq x y z
N MET A 1 7.50 11.75 -40.18
CA MET A 1 8.60 12.01 -39.23
C MET A 1 9.38 10.73 -39.02
N SER A 2 10.71 10.77 -38.92
CA SER A 2 11.50 9.57 -38.60
C SER A 2 11.33 9.23 -37.12
N LYS A 3 10.95 7.99 -36.81
CA LYS A 3 10.92 7.51 -35.42
C LYS A 3 12.30 7.58 -34.76
N ILE A 4 12.33 7.89 -33.48
CA ILE A 4 13.53 7.88 -32.65
C ILE A 4 13.42 6.70 -31.67
N TYR A 5 14.48 5.91 -31.57
CA TYR A 5 14.58 4.78 -30.68
C TYR A 5 15.57 5.10 -29.57
N ILE A 6 15.08 5.20 -28.35
CA ILE A 6 15.86 5.59 -27.17
C ILE A 6 16.11 4.35 -26.29
N PRO A 7 17.36 4.09 -25.84
CA PRO A 7 17.67 2.92 -25.04
C PRO A 7 16.87 2.93 -23.73
N ALA A 8 16.27 1.79 -23.42
CA ALA A 8 15.46 1.63 -22.22
C ALA A 8 15.56 0.22 -21.64
N TRP A 9 15.15 0.08 -20.38
CA TRP A 9 14.99 -1.18 -19.69
C TRP A 9 13.54 -1.39 -19.29
N HIS A 10 12.96 -2.52 -19.65
CA HIS A 10 11.66 -2.95 -19.15
C HIS A 10 11.87 -3.81 -17.92
N TYR A 11 11.32 -3.38 -16.80
CA TYR A 11 11.29 -4.12 -15.55
C TYR A 11 9.87 -4.51 -15.19
N LYS A 12 9.68 -5.79 -14.88
CA LYS A 12 8.41 -6.34 -14.42
C LYS A 12 8.66 -7.15 -13.15
N ALA A 13 7.87 -6.93 -12.10
CA ALA A 13 7.99 -7.70 -10.86
C ALA A 13 6.67 -7.66 -10.07
N PRO A 14 6.38 -8.66 -9.22
CA PRO A 14 5.35 -8.55 -8.20
C PRO A 14 5.79 -7.57 -7.11
N GLY A 15 4.92 -6.62 -6.77
CA GLY A 15 5.07 -5.71 -5.64
C GLY A 15 4.12 -6.09 -4.52
N LEU A 16 4.59 -6.05 -3.28
CA LEU A 16 3.74 -6.18 -2.10
C LEU A 16 3.41 -4.78 -1.59
N VAL A 17 2.13 -4.43 -1.60
CA VAL A 17 1.62 -3.17 -1.05
C VAL A 17 0.96 -3.47 0.27
N GLN A 18 1.30 -2.70 1.28
CA GLN A 18 0.63 -2.74 2.57
C GLN A 18 -0.24 -1.50 2.70
N ARG A 19 -1.49 -1.71 3.11
CA ARG A 19 -2.40 -0.66 3.53
C ARG A 19 -2.52 -0.70 5.03
N VAL A 20 -2.39 0.46 5.67
CA VAL A 20 -2.71 0.60 7.08
C VAL A 20 -3.86 1.55 7.28
N TRP A 21 -4.82 1.10 8.08
CA TRP A 21 -5.90 1.93 8.60
C TRP A 21 -5.53 2.31 10.02
N GLY A 22 -5.18 3.58 10.19
CA GLY A 22 -5.05 4.19 11.50
C GLY A 22 -6.37 4.18 12.27
N TRP A 23 -6.29 4.75 13.46
CA TRP A 23 -7.42 4.89 14.35
C TRP A 23 -8.27 6.10 14.00
N SER A 24 -9.57 5.93 14.11
CA SER A 24 -10.58 6.96 14.11
C SER A 24 -10.84 7.41 15.55
N PRO A 25 -11.12 8.70 15.77
CA PRO A 25 -11.63 9.18 17.06
C PRO A 25 -12.86 8.41 17.57
N ILE A 26 -13.66 7.82 16.68
CA ILE A 26 -14.83 7.02 17.06
C ILE A 26 -14.41 5.79 17.88
N GLU A 27 -13.32 5.12 17.51
CA GLU A 27 -12.88 3.92 18.22
C GLU A 27 -12.40 4.23 19.64
N GLU A 28 -11.72 5.36 19.82
CA GLU A 28 -11.32 5.87 21.13
C GLU A 28 -12.54 6.26 21.97
N MET A 29 -13.49 7.00 21.39
CA MET A 29 -14.74 7.35 22.06
C MET A 29 -15.55 6.12 22.49
N VAL A 30 -15.56 5.06 21.68
CA VAL A 30 -16.21 3.79 22.04
C VAL A 30 -15.53 3.14 23.24
N LEU A 31 -14.20 3.07 23.26
CA LEU A 31 -13.44 2.52 24.41
C LEU A 31 -13.66 3.34 25.68
N LEU A 32 -13.64 4.67 25.58
CA LEU A 32 -13.89 5.56 26.72
C LEU A 32 -15.32 5.38 27.25
N THR A 33 -16.30 5.29 26.36
CA THR A 33 -17.72 5.12 26.74
C THR A 33 -17.95 3.79 27.43
N LEU A 34 -17.41 2.70 26.89
CA LEU A 34 -17.55 1.36 27.48
C LEU A 34 -16.66 1.12 28.72
N ASP A 35 -15.62 1.95 28.94
CA ASP A 35 -14.88 1.99 30.21
C ASP A 35 -15.73 2.62 31.32
N ALA A 36 -16.37 3.75 31.01
CA ALA A 36 -17.20 4.49 31.96
C ALA A 36 -18.55 3.81 32.22
N THR A 37 -19.18 3.26 31.17
CA THR A 37 -20.53 2.69 31.23
C THR A 37 -20.62 1.48 30.30
N PRO A 38 -20.38 0.26 30.83
CA PRO A 38 -20.63 -0.97 30.08
C PRO A 38 -22.06 -1.01 29.55
N GLY A 39 -22.26 -1.58 28.36
CA GLY A 39 -23.56 -1.51 27.69
C GLY A 39 -23.67 -2.39 26.45
N THR A 40 -24.77 -2.24 25.72
CA THR A 40 -25.00 -2.89 24.43
C THR A 40 -24.53 -1.99 23.28
N ILE A 41 -24.55 -2.52 22.04
CA ILE A 41 -24.29 -1.73 20.84
C ILE A 41 -25.33 -0.61 20.69
N ASP A 42 -26.57 -0.84 21.09
CA ASP A 42 -27.65 0.14 20.98
C ASP A 42 -27.50 1.26 22.01
N ASP A 43 -27.08 0.94 23.23
CA ASP A 43 -26.72 1.94 24.26
C ASP A 43 -25.56 2.81 23.78
N LEU A 44 -24.53 2.19 23.21
CA LEU A 44 -23.35 2.87 22.67
C LEU A 44 -23.69 3.80 21.49
N ALA A 45 -24.46 3.30 20.53
CA ALA A 45 -24.89 4.08 19.37
C ALA A 45 -25.71 5.31 19.80
N SER A 46 -26.58 5.14 20.80
CA SER A 46 -27.38 6.21 21.37
C SER A 46 -26.53 7.23 22.12
N ALA A 47 -25.62 6.78 22.99
CA ALA A 47 -24.75 7.67 23.78
C ALA A 47 -23.84 8.53 22.89
N LEU A 48 -23.25 7.93 21.85
CA LEU A 48 -22.32 8.59 20.94
C LEU A 48 -23.00 9.30 19.76
N HIS A 49 -24.32 9.17 19.62
CA HIS A 49 -25.09 9.72 18.49
C HIS A 49 -24.53 9.28 17.13
N ILE A 50 -24.06 8.02 17.03
CA ILE A 50 -23.52 7.44 15.81
C ILE A 50 -24.46 6.38 15.23
N PRO A 51 -24.43 6.13 13.91
CA PRO A 51 -25.21 5.06 13.32
C PRO A 51 -24.88 3.70 13.96
N ARG A 52 -25.89 2.88 14.23
CA ARG A 52 -25.73 1.54 14.82
C ARG A 52 -24.72 0.67 14.06
N GLN A 53 -24.69 0.78 12.73
CA GLN A 53 -23.72 0.06 11.90
C GLN A 53 -22.27 0.48 12.20
N VAL A 54 -22.04 1.78 12.41
CA VAL A 54 -20.72 2.29 12.79
C VAL A 54 -20.34 1.73 14.16
N ALA A 55 -21.21 1.87 15.17
CA ALA A 55 -20.99 1.31 16.50
C ALA A 55 -20.67 -0.19 16.46
N ALA A 56 -21.47 -0.98 15.73
CA ALA A 56 -21.27 -2.42 15.59
C ALA A 56 -19.92 -2.77 14.92
N SER A 57 -19.57 -2.07 13.84
CA SER A 57 -18.31 -2.30 13.13
C SER A 57 -17.09 -1.92 13.97
N THR A 58 -17.18 -0.83 14.73
CA THR A 58 -16.15 -0.37 15.66
C THR A 58 -15.96 -1.36 16.80
N VAL A 59 -17.05 -1.80 17.43
CA VAL A 59 -17.01 -2.82 18.48
C VAL A 59 -16.37 -4.11 17.96
N ALA A 60 -16.79 -4.60 16.79
CA ALA A 60 -16.23 -5.81 16.20
C ALA A 60 -14.71 -5.69 15.97
N ARG A 61 -14.25 -4.54 15.45
CA ARG A 61 -12.81 -4.26 15.27
C ARG A 61 -12.07 -4.24 16.61
N LEU A 62 -12.60 -3.53 17.61
CA LEU A 62 -12.00 -3.44 18.94
C LEU A 62 -11.97 -4.78 19.68
N MET A 63 -12.97 -5.64 19.48
CA MET A 63 -12.97 -7.02 19.96
C MET A 63 -11.93 -7.89 19.27
N GLN A 64 -11.74 -7.74 17.95
CA GLN A 64 -10.67 -8.46 17.21
C GLN A 64 -9.27 -8.11 17.74
N PHE A 65 -9.07 -6.86 18.16
CA PHE A 65 -7.84 -6.42 18.83
C PHE A 65 -7.79 -6.74 20.33
N GLY A 66 -8.82 -7.39 20.88
CA GLY A 66 -8.85 -7.78 22.28
C GLY A 66 -8.92 -6.60 23.25
N LEU A 67 -9.53 -5.48 22.86
CA LEU A 67 -9.66 -4.27 23.69
C LEU A 67 -11.04 -4.16 24.37
N ILE A 68 -12.05 -4.82 23.78
CA ILE A 68 -13.39 -4.96 24.33
C ILE A 68 -13.64 -6.44 24.64
N GLU A 69 -14.32 -6.68 25.74
CA GLU A 69 -14.80 -8.01 26.16
C GLU A 69 -16.33 -8.01 26.30
N VAL A 70 -16.93 -9.21 26.22
CA VAL A 70 -18.34 -9.42 26.58
C VAL A 70 -18.39 -10.01 27.98
N ARG A 71 -19.01 -9.28 28.91
CA ARG A 71 -19.33 -9.76 30.25
C ARG A 71 -20.70 -10.39 30.23
N MET A 72 -20.80 -11.67 30.60
CA MET A 72 -22.04 -12.44 30.48
C MET A 72 -23.04 -12.25 31.63
N SER A 73 -22.58 -11.77 32.79
CA SER A 73 -23.38 -11.62 34.02
C SER A 73 -23.34 -10.18 34.54
N PRO A 74 -24.46 -9.61 35.04
CA PRO A 74 -25.78 -10.22 35.21
C PRO A 74 -26.57 -10.38 33.90
N ARG A 75 -26.13 -9.72 32.83
CA ARG A 75 -26.60 -9.87 31.45
C ARG A 75 -25.43 -9.61 30.49
N PRO A 76 -25.46 -10.09 29.24
CA PRO A 76 -24.42 -9.82 28.25
C PRO A 76 -24.24 -8.31 28.01
N MET A 77 -23.07 -7.78 28.34
CA MET A 77 -22.70 -6.37 28.17
C MET A 77 -21.28 -6.26 27.64
N LEU A 78 -21.07 -5.30 26.74
CA LEU A 78 -19.74 -4.93 26.26
C LEU A 78 -19.07 -4.05 27.32
N SER A 79 -17.79 -4.29 27.57
CA SER A 79 -16.96 -3.49 28.45
C SER A 79 -15.57 -3.35 27.86
N THR A 80 -14.93 -2.21 28.08
CA THR A 80 -13.48 -2.10 27.85
C THR A 80 -12.76 -2.98 28.86
N ASN A 81 -11.81 -3.80 28.39
CA ASN A 81 -11.06 -4.71 29.25
C ASN A 81 -9.80 -4.02 29.83
N LEU A 82 -8.96 -4.76 30.56
CA LEU A 82 -7.74 -4.18 31.16
C LEU A 82 -6.78 -3.62 30.10
N VAL A 83 -6.55 -4.36 29.01
CA VAL A 83 -5.65 -3.94 27.92
C VAL A 83 -6.18 -2.67 27.24
N GLY A 84 -7.47 -2.65 26.89
CA GLY A 84 -8.13 -1.48 26.33
C GLY A 84 -8.02 -0.25 27.23
N ARG A 85 -8.19 -0.43 28.55
CA ARG A 85 -7.99 0.64 29.55
C ARG A 85 -6.57 1.19 29.58
N GLU A 86 -5.56 0.32 29.45
CA GLU A 86 -4.17 0.75 29.40
C GLU A 86 -3.88 1.59 28.15
N PHE A 87 -4.47 1.26 27.01
CA PHE A 87 -4.31 2.06 25.79
C PHE A 87 -4.88 3.48 25.95
N ILE A 88 -6.13 3.61 26.44
CA ILE A 88 -6.78 4.92 26.60
C ILE A 88 -6.15 5.78 27.71
N ARG A 89 -5.62 5.17 28.79
CA ARG A 89 -5.01 5.91 29.92
C ARG A 89 -3.51 6.14 29.76
N GLY A 90 -2.84 5.30 28.98
CA GLY A 90 -1.39 5.34 28.77
C GLY A 90 -0.95 6.23 27.60
N SER A 91 -1.88 6.96 26.96
CA SER A 91 -1.62 7.74 25.73
C SER A 91 -0.88 6.93 24.66
N ARG A 92 -1.18 5.63 24.57
CA ARG A 92 -0.58 4.75 23.56
C ARG A 92 -1.44 4.79 22.31
N ALA A 93 -0.79 4.84 21.15
CA ALA A 93 -1.49 4.60 19.91
C ALA A 93 -2.15 3.21 19.97
N LEU A 94 -3.44 3.16 19.66
CA LEU A 94 -4.17 1.92 19.63
C LEU A 94 -3.57 0.98 18.52
N PRO A 95 -3.84 -0.34 18.50
CA PRO A 95 -3.37 -1.31 17.48
C PRO A 95 -3.80 -1.07 16.00
N GLU A 96 -2.87 -0.72 15.12
CA GLU A 96 -3.23 -0.47 13.71
C GLU A 96 -3.73 -1.74 12.98
N ARG A 97 -4.69 -1.57 12.06
CA ARG A 97 -5.08 -2.65 11.14
C ARG A 97 -4.23 -2.51 9.88
N SER A 98 -3.52 -3.57 9.51
CA SER A 98 -2.86 -3.68 8.21
C SER A 98 -3.55 -4.72 7.32
N ALA A 99 -3.44 -4.53 6.01
CA ALA A 99 -3.72 -5.57 5.03
C ALA A 99 -2.72 -5.48 3.88
N ASP A 100 -2.25 -6.63 3.46
CA ASP A 100 -1.32 -6.75 2.35
C ASP A 100 -2.08 -7.11 1.08
N ARG A 101 -1.62 -6.58 -0.05
CA ARG A 101 -2.08 -6.96 -1.39
C ARG A 101 -0.91 -6.99 -2.36
N GLU A 102 -0.96 -7.93 -3.29
CA GLU A 102 0.01 -8.00 -4.37
C GLU A 102 -0.42 -7.10 -5.54
N ILE A 103 0.55 -6.48 -6.21
CA ILE A 103 0.38 -5.72 -7.44
C ILE A 103 1.38 -6.15 -8.50
N GLY A 104 0.99 -6.11 -9.77
CA GLY A 104 1.92 -6.23 -10.88
C GLY A 104 2.59 -4.90 -11.16
N ILE A 105 3.91 -4.81 -11.01
CA ILE A 105 4.71 -3.67 -11.45
C ILE A 105 5.22 -3.96 -12.86
N SER A 106 5.07 -2.99 -13.76
CA SER A 106 5.64 -3.05 -15.11
C SER A 106 6.02 -1.64 -15.56
N VAL A 107 7.31 -1.34 -15.51
CA VAL A 107 7.87 -0.01 -15.78
C VAL A 107 8.95 -0.05 -16.83
N VAL A 108 9.10 1.06 -17.55
CA VAL A 108 10.16 1.28 -18.54
C VAL A 108 11.04 2.40 -18.01
N TYR A 109 12.33 2.11 -17.87
CA TYR A 109 13.35 3.09 -17.49
C TYR A 109 14.14 3.49 -18.73
N GLU A 110 14.03 4.76 -19.09
CA GLU A 110 14.67 5.37 -20.24
C GLU A 110 16.04 5.93 -19.82
N LYS A 111 17.11 5.58 -20.58
CA LYS A 111 18.50 5.75 -20.14
C LYS A 111 19.14 7.11 -20.43
N VAL A 112 18.58 7.92 -21.32
CA VAL A 112 19.15 9.22 -21.72
C VAL A 112 18.67 10.34 -20.80
N GLY A 113 17.38 10.35 -20.46
CA GLY A 113 16.76 11.32 -19.56
C GLY A 113 16.50 10.81 -18.15
N ASP A 114 16.98 9.61 -17.81
CA ASP A 114 16.78 8.93 -16.53
C ASP A 114 15.31 8.84 -16.07
N SER A 115 14.39 8.78 -17.03
CA SER A 115 12.97 8.84 -16.78
C SER A 115 12.36 7.45 -16.58
N VAL A 116 11.37 7.35 -15.68
CA VAL A 116 10.64 6.10 -15.41
C VAL A 116 9.18 6.28 -15.84
N PHE A 117 8.69 5.35 -16.65
CA PHE A 117 7.33 5.36 -17.18
C PHE A 117 6.61 4.06 -16.83
N ARG A 118 5.27 4.07 -16.77
CA ARG A 118 4.51 2.81 -16.79
C ARG A 118 4.60 2.24 -18.20
N ASN A 119 4.82 0.94 -18.31
CA ASN A 119 4.94 0.29 -19.63
C ASN A 119 3.71 0.49 -20.53
N ARG A 120 2.52 0.68 -19.94
CA ARG A 120 1.28 0.90 -20.70
C ARG A 120 1.13 2.33 -21.25
N ASP A 121 1.93 3.27 -20.74
CA ASP A 121 1.85 4.69 -21.08
C ASP A 121 2.91 5.07 -22.16
N VAL A 122 3.73 4.11 -22.62
CA VAL A 122 4.80 4.32 -23.60
C VAL A 122 4.85 3.19 -24.63
N ASP A 123 5.27 3.53 -25.83
CA ASP A 123 5.56 2.55 -26.87
C ASP A 123 6.99 2.02 -26.73
N THR A 124 7.14 0.70 -26.72
CA THR A 124 8.45 0.04 -26.68
C THR A 124 8.59 -1.02 -27.75
N ILE A 125 9.83 -1.23 -28.18
CA ILE A 125 10.21 -2.30 -29.10
C ILE A 125 11.36 -3.11 -28.51
N PRO A 126 11.31 -4.46 -28.55
CA PRO A 126 12.41 -5.28 -28.08
C PRO A 126 13.63 -5.12 -29.00
N MET A 127 14.83 -5.33 -28.45
CA MET A 127 16.08 -5.21 -29.22
C MET A 127 16.07 -6.05 -30.51
N THR A 128 15.46 -7.23 -30.48
CA THR A 128 15.39 -8.16 -31.61
C THR A 128 14.53 -7.67 -32.77
N ARG A 129 13.67 -6.67 -32.55
CA ARG A 129 12.76 -6.11 -33.57
C ARG A 129 13.15 -4.70 -34.01
N LEU A 130 14.32 -4.21 -33.61
CA LEU A 130 14.77 -2.88 -33.99
C LEU A 130 14.90 -2.77 -35.52
N PRO A 131 14.29 -1.76 -36.16
CA PRO A 131 14.36 -1.62 -37.61
C PRO A 131 15.75 -1.16 -38.07
N LYS A 132 16.09 -1.47 -39.32
CA LYS A 132 17.34 -1.05 -39.95
C LYS A 132 17.39 0.46 -40.28
N SER A 133 16.25 1.14 -40.22
CA SER A 133 16.10 2.57 -40.51
C SER A 133 15.42 3.31 -39.36
N GLY A 134 15.83 4.56 -39.15
CA GLY A 134 15.40 5.42 -38.03
C GLY A 134 16.58 6.01 -37.28
N LYS A 135 16.30 6.93 -36.35
CA LYS A 135 17.33 7.50 -35.47
C LYS A 135 17.44 6.63 -34.24
N ILE A 136 18.52 5.86 -34.12
CA ILE A 136 18.75 4.96 -32.98
C ILE A 136 19.80 5.61 -32.09
N VAL A 137 19.42 5.86 -30.83
CA VAL A 137 20.37 6.26 -29.79
C VAL A 137 20.99 4.99 -29.22
N ALA A 138 22.31 4.90 -29.20
CA ALA A 138 23.00 3.76 -28.64
C ALA A 138 22.86 3.70 -27.11
N PHE A 139 22.89 2.50 -26.54
CA PHE A 139 23.08 2.36 -25.10
C PHE A 139 24.43 3.00 -24.70
N PRO A 140 24.50 3.72 -23.56
CA PRO A 140 25.74 4.29 -23.07
C PRO A 140 26.84 3.23 -22.92
N VAL A 141 28.05 3.56 -23.38
CA VAL A 141 29.22 2.65 -23.31
C VAL A 141 29.91 2.85 -21.97
N GLY A 142 30.21 1.76 -21.28
CA GLY A 142 30.94 1.79 -20.00
C GLY A 142 30.07 2.01 -18.77
N GLU A 143 28.75 2.17 -18.92
CA GLU A 143 27.82 2.20 -17.79
C GLU A 143 27.57 0.79 -17.23
N PRO A 144 27.39 0.67 -15.90
CA PRO A 144 27.00 -0.58 -15.28
C PRO A 144 25.63 -1.02 -15.81
N LEU A 145 25.46 -2.34 -15.92
CA LEU A 145 24.16 -2.91 -16.28
C LEU A 145 23.13 -2.62 -15.20
N GLU A 146 21.90 -2.41 -15.63
CA GLU A 146 20.80 -2.39 -14.67
C GLU A 146 20.63 -3.79 -14.06
N THR A 147 20.31 -3.80 -12.77
CA THR A 147 20.10 -4.99 -11.96
C THR A 147 18.72 -4.92 -11.34
N ASP A 148 18.23 -6.04 -10.81
CA ASP A 148 17.00 -6.02 -10.02
C ASP A 148 17.08 -5.01 -8.88
N TYR A 149 18.23 -4.91 -8.21
CA TYR A 149 18.44 -3.97 -7.11
C TYR A 149 18.33 -2.50 -7.56
N SER A 150 19.01 -2.12 -8.65
CA SER A 150 18.95 -0.75 -9.18
C SER A 150 17.55 -0.39 -9.70
N MET A 151 16.83 -1.36 -10.25
CA MET A 151 15.44 -1.17 -10.69
C MET A 151 14.46 -1.10 -9.52
N MET A 152 14.65 -1.89 -8.47
CA MET A 152 13.81 -1.87 -7.27
C MET A 152 13.82 -0.48 -6.60
N GLN A 153 14.98 0.16 -6.49
CA GLN A 153 15.08 1.51 -5.92
C GLN A 153 14.25 2.53 -6.73
N ARG A 154 14.43 2.52 -8.06
CA ARG A 154 13.70 3.43 -8.97
C ARG A 154 12.20 3.18 -8.95
N VAL A 155 11.77 1.91 -8.96
CA VAL A 155 10.36 1.53 -8.83
C VAL A 155 9.79 2.01 -7.51
N THR A 156 10.51 1.84 -6.40
CA THR A 156 10.03 2.27 -5.08
C THR A 156 9.76 3.77 -5.06
N GLN A 157 10.69 4.57 -5.60
CA GLN A 157 10.51 6.02 -5.74
C GLN A 157 9.34 6.36 -6.66
N PHE A 158 9.25 5.74 -7.83
CA PHE A 158 8.19 5.97 -8.81
C PHE A 158 6.80 5.62 -8.27
N MET A 159 6.67 4.51 -7.52
CA MET A 159 5.40 4.04 -6.98
C MET A 159 4.87 4.88 -5.82
N SER A 160 5.72 5.62 -5.12
CA SER A 160 5.33 6.43 -3.94
C SER A 160 4.17 7.39 -4.24
N GLY A 161 4.10 7.96 -5.45
CA GLY A 161 3.03 8.86 -5.89
C GLY A 161 1.82 8.21 -6.55
N MET A 162 1.79 6.87 -6.65
CA MET A 162 0.82 6.13 -7.48
C MET A 162 -0.05 5.14 -6.71
N LEU A 163 0.22 4.94 -5.42
CA LEU A 163 -0.55 4.07 -4.54
C LEU A 163 -1.80 4.77 -4.01
N ARG A 164 -2.78 4.01 -3.52
CA ARG A 164 -4.00 4.59 -2.93
C ARG A 164 -3.66 5.29 -1.61
N PRO A 165 -4.48 6.23 -1.14
CA PRO A 165 -4.28 6.84 0.18
C PRO A 165 -4.17 5.77 1.29
N GLY A 166 -3.12 5.88 2.10
CA GLY A 166 -2.80 4.94 3.19
C GLY A 166 -2.13 3.64 2.74
N GLU A 167 -1.78 3.50 1.46
CA GLU A 167 -0.97 2.39 0.94
C GLU A 167 0.49 2.80 0.77
N TRP A 168 1.42 1.89 1.06
CA TRP A 168 2.84 2.01 0.72
C TRP A 168 3.38 0.70 0.15
N LEU A 169 4.46 0.81 -0.63
CA LEU A 169 5.16 -0.35 -1.16
C LEU A 169 5.98 -0.97 -0.02
N ARG A 170 5.57 -2.15 0.44
CA ARG A 170 6.28 -2.92 1.48
C ARG A 170 7.52 -3.61 0.92
N GLY A 171 7.48 -4.02 -0.34
CA GLY A 171 8.62 -4.62 -1.01
C GLY A 171 8.32 -5.07 -2.44
N ILE A 172 9.36 -5.53 -3.13
CA ILE A 172 9.29 -6.10 -4.47
C ILE A 172 9.85 -7.51 -4.41
N GLN A 173 9.16 -8.46 -5.02
CA GLN A 173 9.58 -9.86 -5.05
C GLN A 173 10.58 -10.08 -6.20
N ALA A 174 11.87 -9.89 -5.91
CA ALA A 174 12.95 -10.04 -6.90
C ALA A 174 13.05 -11.45 -7.49
N ASN A 175 12.65 -12.50 -6.76
CA ASN A 175 12.72 -13.88 -7.27
C ASN A 175 11.79 -14.14 -8.48
N SER A 176 10.86 -13.23 -8.75
CA SER A 176 9.93 -13.31 -9.87
C SER A 176 9.98 -12.05 -10.73
N SER A 177 11.08 -11.30 -10.66
CA SER A 177 11.30 -10.16 -11.53
C SER A 177 11.80 -10.58 -12.91
N TYR A 178 11.61 -9.67 -13.86
CA TYR A 178 12.04 -9.77 -15.23
C TYR A 178 12.63 -8.43 -15.64
N LEU A 179 13.83 -8.46 -16.21
CA LEU A 179 14.55 -7.28 -16.67
C LEU A 179 15.03 -7.51 -18.11
N GLU A 180 14.59 -6.64 -19.03
CA GLU A 180 14.87 -6.78 -20.46
C GLU A 180 15.28 -5.43 -21.07
N ARG A 181 16.27 -5.45 -21.96
CA ARG A 181 16.62 -4.28 -22.76
C ARG A 181 15.61 -4.06 -23.88
N LYS A 182 15.15 -2.83 -24.04
CA LYS A 182 14.24 -2.38 -25.09
C LYS A 182 14.65 -1.02 -25.63
N PHE A 183 13.90 -0.55 -26.60
CA PHE A 183 13.92 0.84 -27.02
C PHE A 183 12.54 1.45 -26.79
N LEU A 184 12.51 2.66 -26.25
CA LEU A 184 11.34 3.52 -26.24
C LEU A 184 11.22 4.17 -27.62
N VAL A 185 10.00 4.25 -28.15
CA VAL A 185 9.71 4.77 -29.49
C VAL A 185 9.09 6.15 -29.35
N LEU A 186 9.73 7.16 -29.94
CA LEU A 186 9.22 8.53 -30.10
C LEU A 186 8.93 8.87 -31.56
#